data_AF-A0A7W8W0G5-F1
#
_entry.id   AF-A0A7W8W0G5-F1
#
_cell.length_a   1.000
_cell.length_b   1.000
_cell.length_c   1.000
_cell.angle_alpha   90.00
_cell.angle_beta   90.00
_cell.angle_gamma   90.00
#
_symmetry.space_group_name_H-M   'P 1'
#
loop_
_entity.id
_entity.type
_entity.pdbx_description
1 polymer ?
#
loop_
_entity_poly.entity_id
_entity_poly.type
_entity_poly.pdbx_seq_one_letter_code
_entity_poly.pdbx_strand_id
1 'polypeptide(L)'
;MPDTHAIPVERARAAFLEACALDVTTPKPGNVSTQSPGHGMHAAQFLASADASLDALFARGERVGQRILDAVTHTRAAVGCNTNLGIVLLVAPLAAALDDTGEPPVSAQAWRAAVGDVLSRLDVEDARLAYRAIALANPGGLGDAPEQSVHAPPTIGLRDAMRLASERDSIARQYANGFADLFDTGLAAYFEASRPTPEPAPADPGEIAMLNVFLTFLGGWPDSHIVRKHGRALAQSVTLVAREQHARWRQARPAARRSASDPQLDAWDAELKARAINPGTSADLAVATLFLARCVEGRG
;
A
#
# COMPACT_ATOMS: atom_id res chain seq x y z
N MET A 1 36.83 -16.08 -10.73
CA MET A 1 35.41 -16.08 -11.16
C MET A 1 34.95 -14.65 -11.05
N PRO A 2 34.31 -14.05 -12.07
CA PRO A 2 33.78 -12.71 -11.88
C PRO A 2 32.66 -12.80 -10.85
N ASP A 3 32.74 -11.94 -9.82
CA ASP A 3 31.69 -11.74 -8.84
C ASP A 3 30.36 -11.54 -9.55
N THR A 4 29.41 -12.42 -9.26
CA THR A 4 28.02 -12.29 -9.65
C THR A 4 27.41 -11.13 -8.86
N HIS A 5 27.83 -9.89 -9.15
CA HIS A 5 27.07 -8.70 -8.81
C HIS A 5 25.71 -8.88 -9.49
N ALA A 6 24.75 -9.38 -8.72
CA ALA A 6 23.40 -9.59 -9.15
C ALA A 6 22.84 -8.23 -9.61
N ILE A 7 22.39 -8.18 -10.85
CA ILE A 7 21.79 -6.99 -11.45
C ILE A 7 20.61 -6.60 -10.54
N PRO A 8 20.56 -5.34 -10.04
CA PRO A 8 19.44 -4.88 -9.22
C PRO A 8 18.11 -5.03 -9.98
N VAL A 9 16.99 -5.22 -9.26
CA VAL A 9 15.65 -5.37 -9.87
C VAL A 9 15.12 -4.00 -10.33
N GLU A 10 15.74 -3.42 -11.35
CA GLU A 10 15.52 -2.03 -11.77
C GLU A 10 14.07 -1.79 -12.21
N ARG A 11 13.44 -2.80 -12.83
CA ARG A 11 12.02 -2.68 -13.23
C ARG A 11 11.10 -2.62 -12.02
N ALA A 12 11.36 -3.42 -11.00
CA ALA A 12 10.55 -3.39 -9.78
C ALA A 12 10.76 -2.09 -8.99
N ARG A 13 11.99 -1.59 -8.93
CA ARG A 13 12.31 -0.29 -8.32
C ARG A 13 11.55 0.85 -9.02
N ALA A 14 11.59 0.88 -10.35
CA ALA A 14 10.83 1.86 -11.14
C ALA A 14 9.30 1.72 -10.94
N ALA A 15 8.78 0.49 -10.93
CA ALA A 15 7.37 0.21 -10.68
C ALA A 15 6.91 0.70 -9.29
N PHE A 16 7.75 0.54 -8.26
CA PHE A 16 7.45 1.01 -6.91
C PHE A 16 7.41 2.54 -6.84
N LEU A 17 8.40 3.22 -7.43
CA LEU A 17 8.42 4.69 -7.49
C LEU A 17 7.23 5.23 -8.28
N GLU A 18 6.87 4.60 -9.40
CA GLU A 18 5.70 4.97 -10.20
C GLU A 18 4.41 4.82 -9.39
N ALA A 19 4.23 3.70 -8.68
CA ALA A 19 3.06 3.49 -7.83
C ALA A 19 2.96 4.52 -6.69
N CYS A 20 4.09 4.87 -6.06
CA CYS A 20 4.13 5.92 -5.04
C CYS A 20 3.86 7.32 -5.61
N ALA A 21 4.31 7.60 -6.84
CA ALA A 21 4.01 8.86 -7.50
C ALA A 21 2.50 8.97 -7.81
N LEU A 22 1.92 7.92 -8.39
CA LEU A 22 0.48 7.85 -8.67
C LEU A 22 -0.37 8.01 -7.42
N ASP A 23 0.11 7.56 -6.25
CA ASP A 23 -0.58 7.76 -4.97
C ASP A 23 -0.86 9.23 -4.71
N VAL A 24 0.12 10.10 -4.93
CA VAL A 24 -0.01 11.53 -4.60
C VAL A 24 -0.41 12.41 -5.78
N THR A 25 -0.32 11.93 -7.02
CA THR A 25 -0.93 12.65 -8.14
C THR A 25 -2.44 12.39 -8.21
N THR A 26 -2.90 11.20 -7.81
CA THR A 26 -4.33 10.84 -7.79
C THR A 26 -5.03 11.46 -6.57
N PRO A 27 -6.09 12.28 -6.76
CA PRO A 27 -6.96 12.70 -5.67
C PRO A 27 -7.76 11.51 -5.14
N LYS A 28 -7.46 11.10 -3.89
CA LYS A 28 -8.14 10.01 -3.19
C LYS A 28 -8.87 10.59 -1.97
N PRO A 29 -10.21 10.53 -1.88
CA PRO A 29 -10.97 11.18 -0.82
C PRO A 29 -10.44 10.87 0.59
N GLY A 30 -10.13 11.93 1.34
CA GLY A 30 -9.63 11.87 2.71
C GLY A 30 -8.12 11.61 2.83
N ASN A 31 -7.43 11.23 1.75
CA ASN A 31 -5.99 10.93 1.76
C ASN A 31 -5.18 12.07 1.10
N VAL A 32 -3.85 12.04 1.22
CA VAL A 32 -2.99 13.13 0.73
C VAL A 32 -2.84 13.04 -0.80
N SER A 33 -2.97 14.18 -1.47
CA SER A 33 -2.60 14.35 -2.88
C SER A 33 -1.93 15.71 -3.09
N THR A 34 -1.36 15.92 -4.28
CA THR A 34 -0.71 17.18 -4.68
C THR A 34 -1.68 18.36 -4.65
N GLN A 35 -2.93 18.12 -5.02
CA GLN A 35 -3.99 19.13 -5.04
C GLN A 35 -4.64 19.34 -3.67
N SER A 36 -4.52 18.37 -2.76
CA SER A 36 -5.21 18.38 -1.48
C SER A 36 -4.31 17.79 -0.38
N PRO A 37 -3.42 18.61 0.23
CA PRO A 37 -2.64 18.19 1.39
C PRO A 37 -3.56 17.89 2.58
N GLY A 38 -3.05 17.17 3.58
CA GLY A 38 -3.88 16.78 4.71
C GLY A 38 -3.10 16.08 5.82
N HIS A 39 -3.69 16.01 7.01
CA HIS A 39 -3.12 15.27 8.16
C HIS A 39 -1.71 15.72 8.56
N GLY A 40 -1.37 16.99 8.33
CA GLY A 40 -0.04 17.55 8.59
C GLY A 40 1.04 17.09 7.61
N MET A 41 0.65 16.53 6.46
CA MET A 41 1.56 16.01 5.44
C MET A 41 1.25 16.59 4.05
N HIS A 42 2.25 16.57 3.18
CA HIS A 42 2.16 17.00 1.78
C HIS A 42 2.80 16.00 0.82
N ALA A 43 2.36 16.01 -0.45
CA ALA A 43 2.78 15.05 -1.48
C ALA A 43 4.31 14.87 -1.59
N ALA A 44 5.08 15.96 -1.52
CA ALA A 44 6.54 15.87 -1.60
C ALA A 44 7.19 15.02 -0.49
N GLN A 45 6.59 14.93 0.71
CA GLN A 45 7.09 14.02 1.75
C GLN A 45 6.90 12.55 1.35
N PHE A 46 5.77 12.19 0.74
CA PHE A 46 5.53 10.81 0.30
C PHE A 46 6.50 10.39 -0.81
N LEU A 47 6.74 11.28 -1.78
CA LEU A 47 7.74 11.05 -2.84
C LEU A 47 9.15 10.87 -2.24
N ALA A 48 9.57 11.78 -1.37
CA ALA A 48 10.87 11.66 -0.69
C ALA A 48 10.98 10.40 0.18
N SER A 49 9.87 9.92 0.75
CA SER A 49 9.84 8.67 1.51
C SER A 49 9.98 7.45 0.61
N ALA A 50 9.36 7.46 -0.58
CA ALA A 50 9.52 6.41 -1.56
C ALA A 50 10.99 6.28 -1.97
N ASP A 51 11.63 7.40 -2.36
CA ASP A 51 13.05 7.44 -2.70
C ASP A 51 13.94 6.95 -1.55
N ALA A 52 13.73 7.46 -0.33
CA ALA A 52 14.54 7.09 0.83
C ALA A 52 14.41 5.60 1.20
N SER A 53 13.23 5.01 1.03
CA SER A 53 12.97 3.60 1.36
C SER A 53 13.43 2.61 0.29
N LEU A 54 13.72 3.08 -0.93
CA LEU A 54 13.92 2.26 -2.12
C LEU A 54 15.04 1.22 -1.97
N ASP A 55 16.23 1.67 -1.58
CA ASP A 55 17.40 0.79 -1.48
C ASP A 55 17.22 -0.31 -0.42
N ALA A 56 16.60 0.04 0.70
CA ALA A 56 16.32 -0.90 1.78
C ALA A 56 15.25 -1.93 1.39
N LEU A 57 14.18 -1.50 0.70
CA LEU A 57 13.11 -2.41 0.26
C LEU A 57 13.60 -3.46 -0.75
N PHE A 58 14.53 -3.08 -1.62
CA PHE A 58 15.06 -3.94 -2.68
C PHE A 58 16.48 -4.47 -2.38
N ALA A 59 16.89 -4.48 -1.11
CA ALA A 59 18.16 -5.06 -0.67
C ALA A 59 18.14 -6.59 -0.81
N ARG A 60 18.74 -7.09 -1.90
CA ARG A 60 18.73 -8.52 -2.26
C ARG A 60 19.40 -9.37 -1.18
N GLY A 61 18.79 -10.51 -0.85
CA GLY A 61 19.27 -11.44 0.18
C GLY A 61 18.96 -11.01 1.62
N GLU A 62 18.50 -9.78 1.84
CA GLU A 62 18.09 -9.33 3.17
C GLU A 62 16.74 -9.92 3.57
N ARG A 63 16.65 -10.26 4.85
CA ARG A 63 15.42 -10.72 5.51
C ARG A 63 14.36 -9.60 5.54
N VAL A 64 13.09 -9.98 5.48
CA VAL A 64 11.97 -9.04 5.34
C VAL A 64 11.93 -8.02 6.48
N GLY A 65 12.16 -8.44 7.73
CA GLY A 65 12.22 -7.54 8.87
C GLY A 65 13.31 -6.47 8.75
N GLN A 66 14.47 -6.83 8.19
CA GLN A 66 15.59 -5.89 7.99
C GLN A 66 15.25 -4.85 6.93
N ARG A 67 14.70 -5.29 5.77
CA ARG A 67 14.19 -4.40 4.73
C ARG A 67 13.18 -3.38 5.28
N ILE A 68 12.25 -3.84 6.13
CA ILE A 68 11.25 -2.98 6.78
C ILE A 68 11.92 -1.96 7.71
N LEU A 69 12.82 -2.40 8.59
CA LEU A 69 13.47 -1.52 9.57
C LEU A 69 14.31 -0.44 8.89
N ASP A 70 15.12 -0.82 7.90
CA ASP A 70 15.99 0.13 7.21
C ASP A 70 15.19 1.11 6.37
N ALA A 71 14.15 0.63 5.66
CA ALA A 71 13.25 1.48 4.89
C ALA A 71 12.58 2.54 5.77
N VAL A 72 12.03 2.14 6.92
CA VAL A 72 11.41 3.07 7.86
C VAL A 72 12.44 4.02 8.48
N THR A 73 13.65 3.54 8.76
CA THR A 73 14.74 4.36 9.30
C THR A 73 15.14 5.45 8.31
N HIS A 74 15.29 5.10 7.02
CA HIS A 74 15.61 6.06 5.97
C HIS A 74 14.46 7.05 5.73
N THR A 75 13.21 6.60 5.68
CA THR A 75 12.04 7.49 5.64
C THR A 75 12.09 8.49 6.80
N ARG A 76 12.31 8.00 8.03
CA ARG A 76 12.31 8.84 9.23
C ARG A 76 13.40 9.90 9.17
N ALA A 77 14.59 9.55 8.68
CA ALA A 77 15.69 10.48 8.48
C ALA A 77 15.39 11.53 7.40
N ALA A 78 14.68 11.15 6.32
CA ALA A 78 14.38 12.03 5.20
C ALA A 78 13.25 13.04 5.51
N VAL A 79 12.15 12.60 6.15
CA VAL A 79 10.93 13.44 6.27
C VAL A 79 10.43 13.67 7.69
N GLY A 80 10.96 12.97 8.70
CA GLY A 80 10.63 13.21 10.11
C GLY A 80 9.18 12.88 10.53
N CYS A 81 8.38 12.27 9.66
CA CYS A 81 7.00 11.82 9.92
C CYS A 81 6.74 10.45 9.28
N ASN A 82 5.58 9.85 9.59
CA ASN A 82 5.17 8.57 9.02
C ASN A 82 4.25 8.79 7.81
N THR A 83 4.82 8.58 6.63
CA THR A 83 4.18 8.71 5.32
C THR A 83 3.96 7.37 4.63
N ASN A 84 4.79 6.36 4.91
CA ASN A 84 4.82 5.13 4.10
C ASN A 84 5.00 3.83 4.89
N LEU A 85 4.82 3.80 6.23
CA LEU A 85 4.96 2.55 7.00
C LEU A 85 4.10 1.42 6.42
N GLY A 86 2.85 1.70 6.06
CA GLY A 86 1.95 0.68 5.54
C GLY A 86 2.38 0.15 4.17
N ILE A 87 2.79 1.06 3.28
CA ILE A 87 3.43 0.71 1.99
C ILE A 87 4.66 -0.17 2.22
N VAL A 88 5.57 0.20 3.12
CA VAL A 88 6.79 -0.57 3.41
C VAL A 88 6.46 -1.97 3.93
N LEU A 89 5.50 -2.08 4.86
CA LEU A 89 5.05 -3.37 5.38
C LEU A 89 4.42 -4.26 4.29
N LEU A 90 3.76 -3.69 3.30
CA LEU A 90 3.18 -4.46 2.18
C LEU A 90 4.23 -4.83 1.13
N VAL A 91 5.11 -3.91 0.77
CA VAL A 91 6.06 -4.08 -0.34
C VAL A 91 7.27 -4.93 0.05
N ALA A 92 7.75 -4.89 1.30
CA ALA A 92 8.93 -5.66 1.72
C ALA A 92 8.85 -7.18 1.41
N PRO A 93 7.77 -7.91 1.76
CA PRO A 93 7.66 -9.34 1.39
C PRO A 93 7.47 -9.56 -0.11
N LEU A 94 6.80 -8.63 -0.83
CA LEU A 94 6.67 -8.71 -2.30
C LEU A 94 8.03 -8.55 -2.99
N ALA A 95 8.84 -7.58 -2.53
CA ALA A 95 10.19 -7.33 -3.01
C ALA A 95 11.13 -8.49 -2.67
N ALA A 96 11.01 -9.11 -1.49
CA ALA A 96 11.79 -10.30 -1.14
C ALA A 96 11.48 -11.49 -2.06
N ALA A 97 10.23 -11.67 -2.46
CA ALA A 97 9.84 -12.72 -3.40
C ALA A 97 10.38 -12.52 -4.82
N LEU A 98 10.81 -11.30 -5.18
CA LEU A 98 11.50 -11.04 -6.46
C LEU A 98 12.93 -11.56 -6.46
N ASP A 99 13.56 -11.78 -5.30
CA ASP A 99 14.88 -12.40 -5.23
C ASP A 99 14.87 -13.83 -5.80
N ASP A 100 13.74 -14.53 -5.61
CA ASP A 100 13.49 -15.91 -6.04
C ASP A 100 12.96 -16.00 -7.48
N THR A 101 12.15 -15.02 -7.91
CA THR A 101 11.49 -15.04 -9.23
C THR A 101 12.23 -14.27 -10.32
N GLY A 102 13.17 -13.39 -9.96
CA GLY A 102 13.98 -12.60 -10.88
C GLY A 102 13.35 -11.26 -11.26
N GLU A 103 13.84 -10.69 -12.37
CA GLU A 103 13.38 -9.40 -12.90
C GLU A 103 12.00 -9.48 -13.55
N PRO A 104 11.07 -8.54 -13.24
CA PRO A 104 9.81 -8.39 -13.96
C PRO A 104 9.94 -8.33 -15.50
N PRO A 105 8.92 -8.75 -16.27
CA PRO A 105 7.62 -9.18 -15.79
C PRO A 105 7.62 -10.58 -15.19
N VAL A 106 6.93 -10.74 -14.06
CA VAL A 106 6.71 -12.03 -13.40
C VAL A 106 5.24 -12.42 -13.52
N SER A 107 4.95 -13.72 -13.70
CA SER A 107 3.57 -14.20 -13.62
C SER A 107 3.00 -13.93 -12.23
N ALA A 108 1.77 -13.42 -12.16
CA ALA A 108 1.07 -13.21 -10.89
C ALA A 108 0.99 -14.50 -10.05
N GLN A 109 0.80 -15.66 -10.70
CA GLN A 109 0.76 -16.95 -10.03
C GLN A 109 2.14 -17.34 -9.47
N ALA A 110 3.21 -17.16 -10.25
CA ALA A 110 4.57 -17.48 -9.82
C ALA A 110 5.00 -16.58 -8.66
N TRP A 111 4.70 -15.28 -8.75
CA TRP A 111 5.03 -14.33 -7.70
C TRP A 111 4.24 -14.59 -6.42
N ARG A 112 2.94 -14.93 -6.52
CA ARG A 112 2.13 -15.33 -5.36
C ARG A 112 2.68 -16.56 -4.65
N ALA A 113 3.15 -17.55 -5.40
CA ALA A 113 3.81 -18.73 -4.82
C ALA A 113 5.09 -18.33 -4.06
N ALA A 114 5.96 -17.53 -4.67
CA ALA A 114 7.18 -17.04 -4.03
C ALA A 114 6.91 -16.17 -2.79
N VAL A 115 5.85 -15.34 -2.81
CA VAL A 115 5.39 -14.60 -1.62
C VAL A 115 4.95 -15.57 -0.52
N GLY A 116 4.22 -16.64 -0.88
CA GLY A 116 3.85 -17.70 0.07
C GLY A 116 5.06 -18.33 0.75
N ASP A 117 6.10 -18.61 -0.03
CA ASP A 117 7.37 -19.17 0.45
C ASP A 117 8.10 -18.20 1.39
N VAL A 118 8.21 -16.91 1.02
CA VAL A 118 8.76 -15.85 1.89
C VAL A 118 8.00 -15.78 3.21
N LEU A 119 6.67 -15.74 3.16
CA LEU A 119 5.82 -15.66 4.34
C LEU A 119 5.94 -16.89 5.26
N SER A 120 6.20 -18.07 4.70
CA SER A 120 6.37 -19.31 5.49
C SER A 120 7.66 -19.34 6.32
N ARG A 121 8.66 -18.54 5.93
CA ARG A 121 9.99 -18.50 6.55
C ARG A 121 10.17 -17.33 7.53
N LEU A 122 9.16 -16.46 7.67
CA LEU A 122 9.23 -15.30 8.58
C LEU A 122 9.35 -15.74 10.04
N ASP A 123 10.48 -15.41 10.66
CA ASP A 123 10.82 -15.86 12.00
C ASP A 123 10.58 -14.78 13.08
N VAL A 124 10.96 -15.07 14.32
CA VAL A 124 10.86 -14.15 15.47
C VAL A 124 11.76 -12.92 15.28
N GLU A 125 12.88 -13.07 14.58
CA GLU A 125 13.80 -11.98 14.33
C GLU A 125 13.24 -11.01 13.27
N ASP A 126 12.55 -11.50 12.24
CA ASP A 126 11.73 -10.67 11.35
C ASP A 126 10.67 -9.89 12.14
N ALA A 127 10.01 -10.54 13.10
CA ALA A 127 9.02 -9.90 13.96
C ALA A 127 9.66 -8.77 14.79
N ARG A 128 10.81 -9.04 15.40
CA ARG A 128 11.54 -8.09 16.24
C ARG A 128 11.94 -6.84 15.46
N LEU A 129 12.44 -7.01 14.23
CA LEU A 129 12.84 -5.90 13.37
C LEU A 129 11.63 -5.11 12.87
N ALA A 130 10.55 -5.79 12.47
CA ALA A 130 9.30 -5.12 12.08
C ALA A 130 8.66 -4.35 13.25
N TYR A 131 8.69 -4.89 14.47
CA TYR A 131 8.18 -4.20 15.67
C TYR A 131 8.98 -2.94 15.97
N ARG A 132 10.31 -3.01 15.86
CA ARG A 132 11.18 -1.83 15.97
C ARG A 132 10.85 -0.77 14.91
N ALA A 133 10.59 -1.19 13.67
CA ALA A 133 10.21 -0.29 12.60
C ALA A 133 8.84 0.38 12.87
N ILE A 134 7.84 -0.40 13.29
CA ILE A 134 6.51 0.11 13.66
C ILE A 134 6.62 1.11 14.82
N ALA A 135 7.41 0.79 15.86
CA ALA A 135 7.65 1.69 16.98
C ALA A 135 8.37 2.98 16.54
N LEU A 136 9.37 2.88 15.66
CA LEU A 136 10.09 4.03 15.11
C LEU A 136 9.19 4.95 14.26
N ALA A 137 8.31 4.37 13.45
CA ALA A 137 7.34 5.10 12.65
C ALA A 137 6.25 5.78 13.52
N ASN A 138 5.98 5.25 14.72
CA ASN A 138 4.99 5.76 15.66
C ASN A 138 3.62 6.05 15.01
N PRO A 139 2.96 5.03 14.40
CA PRO A 139 1.67 5.21 13.75
C PRO A 139 0.58 5.59 14.77
N GLY A 140 -0.27 6.55 14.41
CA GLY A 140 -1.34 7.00 15.30
C GLY A 140 -2.39 5.91 15.58
N GLY A 141 -2.80 5.79 16.84
CA GLY A 141 -3.91 4.92 17.27
C GLY A 141 -3.58 3.43 17.35
N LEU A 142 -2.31 3.05 17.38
CA LEU A 142 -1.91 1.64 17.45
C LEU A 142 -2.31 0.95 18.77
N GLY A 143 -2.34 1.70 19.88
CA GLY A 143 -2.71 1.19 21.21
C GLY A 143 -1.82 0.05 21.70
N ASP A 144 -2.25 -0.63 22.77
CA ASP A 144 -1.63 -1.88 23.24
C ASP A 144 -2.42 -3.09 22.72
N ALA A 145 -1.77 -3.97 21.98
CA ALA A 145 -2.33 -5.27 21.61
C ALA A 145 -2.15 -6.26 22.78
N PRO A 146 -3.21 -6.94 23.25
CA PRO A 146 -3.14 -7.74 24.47
C PRO A 146 -2.25 -8.99 24.36
N GLU A 147 -2.15 -9.64 23.19
CA GLU A 147 -1.34 -10.87 23.06
C GLU A 147 0.13 -10.64 22.71
N GLN A 148 0.43 -9.62 21.88
CA GLN A 148 1.78 -9.31 21.39
C GLN A 148 1.91 -7.81 21.10
N SER A 149 2.01 -6.98 22.13
CA SER A 149 2.22 -5.53 21.95
C SER A 149 3.53 -5.28 21.18
N VAL A 150 3.50 -4.35 20.22
CA VAL A 150 4.70 -3.94 19.47
C VAL A 150 5.74 -3.21 20.34
N HIS A 151 5.35 -2.83 21.56
CA HIS A 151 6.22 -2.23 22.57
C HIS A 151 6.97 -3.28 23.39
N ALA A 152 6.68 -4.56 23.22
CA ALA A 152 7.36 -5.68 23.85
C ALA A 152 8.12 -6.53 22.81
N PRO A 153 9.18 -7.27 23.22
CA PRO A 153 9.82 -8.23 22.34
C PRO A 153 8.83 -9.31 21.89
N PRO A 154 8.76 -9.63 20.57
CA PRO A 154 7.87 -10.68 20.09
C PRO A 154 8.37 -12.06 20.51
N THR A 155 7.44 -12.98 20.75
CA THR A 155 7.76 -14.39 21.07
C THR A 155 7.41 -15.37 19.94
N ILE A 156 6.81 -14.87 18.87
CA ILE A 156 6.35 -15.65 17.70
C ILE A 156 6.84 -14.99 16.40
N GLY A 157 6.80 -15.74 15.30
CA GLY A 157 7.21 -15.23 13.99
C GLY A 157 6.29 -14.12 13.46
N LEU A 158 6.81 -13.29 12.54
CA LEU A 158 6.10 -12.09 12.07
C LEU A 158 4.73 -12.43 11.44
N ARG A 159 4.64 -13.53 10.69
CA ARG A 159 3.36 -13.95 10.09
C ARG A 159 2.31 -14.31 11.14
N ASP A 160 2.73 -15.01 12.20
CA ASP A 160 1.83 -15.41 13.28
C ASP A 160 1.37 -14.19 14.09
N ALA A 161 2.29 -13.25 14.37
CA ALA A 161 1.95 -11.96 14.98
C ALA A 161 0.93 -11.17 14.16
N MET A 162 1.13 -11.07 12.83
CA MET A 162 0.18 -10.42 11.93
C MET A 162 -1.18 -11.15 11.89
N ARG A 163 -1.20 -12.48 12.01
CA ARG A 163 -2.45 -13.26 12.05
C ARG A 163 -3.33 -12.85 13.24
N LEU A 164 -2.73 -12.58 14.42
CA LEU A 164 -3.46 -12.10 15.60
C LEU A 164 -4.17 -10.75 15.38
N ALA A 165 -3.66 -9.90 14.48
CA ALA A 165 -4.24 -8.60 14.16
C ALA A 165 -5.16 -8.59 12.92
N SER A 166 -5.23 -9.70 12.18
CA SER A 166 -5.82 -9.75 10.82
C SER A 166 -7.31 -9.39 10.73
N GLU A 167 -8.08 -9.53 11.82
CA GLU A 167 -9.51 -9.15 11.84
C GLU A 167 -9.73 -7.64 11.93
N ARG A 168 -8.75 -6.91 12.49
CA ARG A 168 -8.83 -5.46 12.75
C ARG A 168 -7.87 -4.63 11.91
N ASP A 169 -6.86 -5.25 11.30
CA ASP A 169 -5.87 -4.57 10.47
C ASP A 169 -5.72 -5.23 9.08
N SER A 170 -5.96 -4.44 8.03
CA SER A 170 -5.97 -4.96 6.64
C SER A 170 -4.57 -5.24 6.10
N ILE A 171 -3.51 -4.64 6.63
CA ILE A 171 -2.12 -4.98 6.27
C ILE A 171 -1.78 -6.32 6.91
N ALA A 172 -2.09 -6.49 8.20
CA ALA A 172 -1.90 -7.74 8.90
C ALA A 172 -2.69 -8.90 8.24
N ARG A 173 -3.88 -8.61 7.70
CA ARG A 173 -4.66 -9.56 6.90
C ARG A 173 -3.92 -10.04 5.65
N GLN A 174 -3.12 -9.20 4.97
CA GLN A 174 -2.32 -9.63 3.81
C GLN A 174 -1.28 -10.68 4.20
N TYR A 175 -0.60 -10.51 5.33
CA TYR A 175 0.33 -11.52 5.84
C TYR A 175 -0.38 -12.83 6.21
N ALA A 176 -1.57 -12.72 6.81
CA ALA A 176 -2.36 -13.89 7.21
C ALA A 176 -2.84 -14.70 5.99
N ASN A 177 -3.41 -14.02 4.99
CA ASN A 177 -4.06 -14.66 3.83
C ASN A 177 -3.13 -14.87 2.61
N GLY A 178 -1.84 -14.56 2.73
CA GLY A 178 -0.89 -14.71 1.62
C GLY A 178 -1.10 -13.70 0.50
N PHE A 179 -1.43 -12.45 0.87
CA PHE A 179 -1.65 -11.32 -0.02
C PHE A 179 -2.80 -11.53 -1.01
N ALA A 180 -3.78 -12.36 -0.64
CA ALA A 180 -4.87 -12.72 -1.52
C ALA A 180 -5.68 -11.50 -1.97
N ASP A 181 -5.85 -10.50 -1.09
CA ASP A 181 -6.62 -9.31 -1.46
C ASP A 181 -5.90 -8.51 -2.54
N LEU A 182 -4.56 -8.44 -2.55
CA LEU A 182 -3.81 -7.76 -3.60
C LEU A 182 -3.85 -8.52 -4.92
N PHE A 183 -3.58 -9.84 -4.89
CA PHE A 183 -3.50 -10.68 -6.09
C PHE A 183 -4.87 -10.93 -6.74
N ASP A 184 -5.95 -10.98 -5.96
CA ASP A 184 -7.29 -11.27 -6.47
C ASP A 184 -8.09 -9.98 -6.65
N THR A 185 -8.34 -9.24 -5.56
CA THR A 185 -9.23 -8.06 -5.57
C THR A 185 -8.53 -6.85 -6.19
N GLY A 186 -7.30 -6.57 -5.77
CA GLY A 186 -6.51 -5.43 -6.24
C GLY A 186 -6.20 -5.52 -7.73
N LEU A 187 -5.59 -6.62 -8.18
CA LEU A 187 -5.29 -6.81 -9.60
C LEU A 187 -6.54 -6.78 -10.48
N ALA A 188 -7.65 -7.40 -10.04
CA ALA A 188 -8.90 -7.34 -10.80
C ALA A 188 -9.39 -5.89 -10.96
N ALA A 189 -9.36 -5.09 -9.88
CA ALA A 189 -9.75 -3.68 -9.93
C ALA A 189 -8.80 -2.85 -10.81
N TYR A 190 -7.49 -3.09 -10.74
CA TYR A 190 -6.52 -2.43 -11.60
C TYR A 190 -6.80 -2.75 -13.08
N PHE A 191 -6.90 -4.04 -13.44
CA PHE A 191 -7.12 -4.44 -14.83
C PHE A 191 -8.49 -4.03 -15.37
N GLU A 192 -9.53 -3.96 -14.53
CA GLU A 192 -10.83 -3.40 -14.91
C GLU A 192 -10.71 -1.94 -15.36
N ALA A 193 -9.95 -1.13 -14.62
CA ALA A 193 -9.73 0.28 -14.91
C ALA A 193 -8.80 0.54 -16.10
N SER A 194 -7.85 -0.37 -16.35
CA SER A 194 -6.86 -0.26 -17.43
C SER A 194 -7.37 -0.75 -18.79
N ARG A 195 -8.63 -1.22 -18.91
CA ARG A 195 -9.17 -1.70 -20.19
C ARG A 195 -9.29 -0.55 -21.19
N PRO A 196 -8.90 -0.75 -22.47
CA PRO A 196 -9.05 0.27 -23.50
C PRO A 196 -10.50 0.75 -23.60
N THR A 197 -10.71 2.06 -23.54
CA THR A 197 -12.01 2.68 -23.82
C THR A 197 -12.05 3.22 -25.25
N PRO A 198 -13.20 3.14 -25.95
CA PRO A 198 -13.33 3.69 -27.31
C PRO A 198 -13.15 5.21 -27.38
N GLU A 199 -13.44 5.89 -26.28
CA GLU A 199 -13.28 7.34 -26.14
C GLU A 199 -11.94 7.65 -25.45
N PRO A 200 -11.20 8.67 -25.91
CA PRO A 200 -10.02 9.15 -25.19
C PRO A 200 -10.46 9.68 -23.82
N ALA A 201 -10.02 9.02 -22.76
CA ALA A 201 -10.20 9.52 -21.41
C ALA A 201 -9.27 10.74 -21.21
N PRO A 202 -9.77 11.86 -20.67
CA PRO A 202 -8.94 13.05 -20.43
C PRO A 202 -7.99 12.89 -19.23
N ALA A 203 -8.11 11.83 -18.44
CA ALA A 203 -7.30 11.57 -17.25
C ALA A 203 -6.24 10.49 -17.52
N ASP A 204 -5.12 10.55 -16.78
CA ASP A 204 -4.06 9.56 -16.84
C ASP A 204 -4.62 8.17 -16.47
N PRO A 205 -4.44 7.13 -17.32
CA PRO A 205 -4.91 5.78 -17.03
C PRO A 205 -4.43 5.20 -15.69
N GLY A 206 -3.20 5.56 -15.28
CA GLY A 206 -2.64 5.16 -13.99
C GLY A 206 -3.39 5.78 -12.82
N GLU A 207 -3.83 7.04 -12.93
CA GLU A 207 -4.63 7.69 -11.89
C GLU A 207 -6.05 7.12 -11.80
N ILE A 208 -6.65 6.75 -12.94
CA ILE A 208 -7.94 6.05 -12.98
C ILE A 208 -7.81 4.69 -12.28
N ALA A 209 -6.74 3.94 -12.56
CA ALA A 209 -6.48 2.66 -11.91
C ALA A 209 -6.23 2.82 -10.41
N MET A 210 -5.40 3.78 -10.00
CA MET A 210 -5.13 4.10 -8.59
C MET A 210 -6.43 4.41 -7.84
N LEU A 211 -7.26 5.30 -8.38
CA LEU A 211 -8.54 5.66 -7.76
C LEU A 211 -9.52 4.48 -7.70
N ASN A 212 -9.60 3.67 -8.77
CA ASN A 212 -10.47 2.50 -8.79
C ASN A 212 -10.08 1.47 -7.73
N VAL A 213 -8.77 1.19 -7.61
CA VAL A 213 -8.24 0.26 -6.61
C VAL A 213 -8.45 0.80 -5.20
N PHE A 214 -8.15 2.07 -4.95
CA PHE A 214 -8.40 2.73 -3.67
C PHE A 214 -9.86 2.62 -3.23
N LEU A 215 -10.80 2.99 -4.11
CA LEU A 215 -12.23 2.91 -3.83
C LEU A 215 -12.73 1.47 -3.67
N THR A 216 -12.13 0.52 -4.40
CA THR A 216 -12.43 -0.92 -4.24
C THR A 216 -12.06 -1.39 -2.83
N PHE A 217 -10.87 -1.04 -2.31
CA PHE A 217 -10.50 -1.42 -0.96
C PHE A 217 -11.29 -0.68 0.11
N LEU A 218 -11.46 0.64 -0.03
CA LEU A 218 -12.19 1.45 0.96
C LEU A 218 -13.68 1.07 1.03
N GLY A 219 -14.27 0.77 -0.13
CA GLY A 219 -15.61 0.21 -0.24
C GLY A 219 -15.68 -1.26 0.15
N GLY A 220 -14.60 -2.02 0.13
CA GLY A 220 -14.61 -3.44 0.49
C GLY A 220 -14.69 -3.68 2.00
N TRP A 221 -13.84 -3.00 2.77
CA TRP A 221 -13.60 -3.28 4.19
C TRP A 221 -13.32 -1.99 4.98
N PRO A 222 -13.69 -1.90 6.28
CA PRO A 222 -13.34 -0.76 7.13
C PRO A 222 -11.83 -0.51 7.18
N ASP A 223 -11.40 0.68 6.76
CA ASP A 223 -9.99 1.07 6.73
C ASP A 223 -9.38 1.05 8.15
N SER A 224 -8.27 0.33 8.34
CA SER A 224 -7.70 0.12 9.69
C SER A 224 -6.98 1.35 10.24
N HIS A 225 -6.56 2.31 9.41
CA HIS A 225 -6.11 3.62 9.90
C HIS A 225 -7.30 4.41 10.49
N ILE A 226 -8.46 4.40 9.83
CA ILE A 226 -9.68 5.01 10.38
C ILE A 226 -10.12 4.28 11.65
N VAL A 227 -10.15 2.95 11.66
CA VAL A 227 -10.52 2.16 12.85
C VAL A 227 -9.65 2.52 14.05
N ARG A 228 -8.33 2.62 13.87
CA ARG A 228 -7.38 2.95 14.93
C ARG A 228 -7.59 4.36 15.52
N LYS A 229 -7.90 5.34 14.69
CA LYS A 229 -8.04 6.75 15.13
C LYS A 229 -9.44 7.14 15.57
N HIS A 230 -10.46 6.58 14.93
CA HIS A 230 -11.84 7.04 15.03
C HIS A 230 -12.85 5.93 15.37
N GLY A 231 -12.39 4.69 15.48
CA GLY A 231 -13.22 3.54 15.82
C GLY A 231 -13.93 2.90 14.63
N ARG A 232 -14.41 1.67 14.87
CA ARG A 232 -14.97 0.80 13.83
C ARG A 232 -16.27 1.33 13.22
N ALA A 233 -17.13 1.96 14.03
CA ALA A 233 -18.41 2.49 13.56
C ALA A 233 -18.21 3.57 12.48
N LEU A 234 -17.30 4.54 12.72
CA LEU A 234 -17.02 5.57 11.73
C LEU A 234 -16.38 4.98 10.47
N ALA A 235 -15.42 4.05 10.62
CA ALA A 235 -14.80 3.39 9.48
C ALA A 235 -15.83 2.64 8.61
N GLN A 236 -16.82 1.99 9.23
CA GLN A 236 -17.93 1.35 8.51
C GLN A 236 -18.79 2.37 7.75
N SER A 237 -19.12 3.52 8.35
CA SER A 237 -19.85 4.58 7.64
C SER A 237 -19.08 5.08 6.41
N VAL A 238 -17.76 5.28 6.54
CA VAL A 238 -16.90 5.68 5.41
C VAL A 238 -16.89 4.59 4.32
N THR A 239 -16.83 3.31 4.69
CA THR A 239 -16.91 2.20 3.72
C THR A 239 -18.23 2.18 2.95
N LEU A 240 -19.36 2.48 3.60
CA LEU A 240 -20.65 2.53 2.91
C LEU A 240 -20.70 3.69 1.90
N VAL A 241 -20.24 4.88 2.29
CA VAL A 241 -20.16 6.04 1.38
C VAL A 241 -19.19 5.76 0.24
N ALA A 242 -18.05 5.11 0.51
CA ALA A 242 -17.11 4.68 -0.52
C ALA A 242 -17.75 3.76 -1.57
N ARG A 243 -18.57 2.78 -1.14
CA ARG A 243 -19.29 1.89 -2.06
C ARG A 243 -20.23 2.67 -2.97
N GLU A 244 -20.98 3.61 -2.42
CA GLU A 244 -21.92 4.45 -3.16
C GLU A 244 -21.19 5.36 -4.16
N GLN A 245 -20.13 6.05 -3.72
CA GLN A 245 -19.31 6.90 -4.59
C GLN A 245 -18.62 6.10 -5.69
N HIS A 246 -18.12 4.91 -5.37
CA HIS A 246 -17.48 4.02 -6.33
C HIS A 246 -18.46 3.51 -7.39
N ALA A 247 -19.66 3.12 -6.99
CA ALA A 247 -20.72 2.70 -7.91
C ALA A 247 -21.10 3.85 -8.86
N ARG A 248 -21.30 5.06 -8.33
CA ARG A 248 -21.58 6.26 -9.13
C ARG A 248 -20.45 6.57 -10.10
N TRP A 249 -19.21 6.61 -9.61
CA TRP A 249 -18.03 6.92 -10.42
C TRP A 249 -17.84 5.91 -11.56
N ARG A 250 -18.05 4.60 -11.31
CA ARG A 250 -18.03 3.56 -12.35
C ARG A 250 -19.19 3.66 -13.34
N GLN A 251 -20.33 4.23 -12.97
CA GLN A 251 -21.43 4.45 -13.92
C GLN A 251 -21.25 5.71 -14.78
N ALA A 252 -20.37 6.64 -14.38
CA ALA A 252 -20.06 7.82 -15.17
C ALA A 252 -19.43 7.43 -16.52
N ARG A 253 -19.75 8.20 -17.57
CA ARG A 253 -19.14 8.02 -18.90
C ARG A 253 -17.61 8.15 -18.81
N PRO A 254 -16.82 7.40 -19.60
CA PRO A 254 -15.35 7.47 -19.56
C PRO A 254 -14.81 8.90 -19.67
N ALA A 255 -15.35 9.74 -20.57
CA ALA A 255 -14.97 11.15 -20.71
C ALA A 255 -15.22 12.02 -19.45
N ALA A 256 -16.11 11.58 -18.56
CA ALA A 256 -16.43 12.23 -17.28
C ALA A 256 -15.70 11.60 -16.09
N ARG A 257 -15.05 10.43 -16.26
CA ARG A 257 -14.21 9.83 -15.22
C ARG A 257 -12.88 10.56 -15.20
N ARG A 258 -12.74 11.51 -14.29
CA ARG A 258 -11.48 12.16 -13.99
C ARG A 258 -11.13 11.90 -12.54
N SER A 259 -9.86 11.56 -12.28
CA SER A 259 -9.29 11.51 -10.93
C SER A 259 -9.33 12.90 -10.30
N ALA A 260 -8.90 13.91 -11.06
CA ALA A 260 -9.00 15.33 -10.73
C ALA A 260 -10.26 15.94 -11.35
N SER A 261 -11.04 16.70 -10.57
CA SER A 261 -12.27 17.41 -10.99
C SER A 261 -13.57 16.58 -11.01
N ASP A 262 -13.72 15.53 -10.19
CA ASP A 262 -15.06 15.02 -9.84
C ASP A 262 -15.57 15.80 -8.62
N PRO A 263 -16.52 16.74 -8.77
CA PRO A 263 -16.92 17.64 -7.68
C PRO A 263 -17.45 16.92 -6.45
N GLN A 264 -18.00 15.71 -6.62
CA GLN A 264 -18.54 14.95 -5.49
C GLN A 264 -17.44 14.21 -4.73
N LEU A 265 -16.40 13.73 -5.42
CA LEU A 265 -15.20 13.19 -4.76
C LEU A 265 -14.40 14.32 -4.09
N ASP A 266 -14.29 15.49 -4.72
CA ASP A 266 -13.61 16.65 -4.15
C ASP A 266 -14.32 17.16 -2.89
N ALA A 267 -15.65 17.24 -2.90
CA ALA A 267 -16.43 17.61 -1.73
C ALA A 267 -16.29 16.58 -0.59
N TRP A 268 -16.28 15.30 -0.92
CA TRP A 268 -16.11 14.24 0.05
C TRP A 268 -14.68 14.21 0.63
N ASP A 269 -13.67 14.47 -0.19
CA ASP A 269 -12.29 14.66 0.26
C ASP A 269 -12.20 15.77 1.32
N ALA A 270 -12.77 16.94 1.02
CA ALA A 270 -12.80 18.07 1.93
C ALA A 270 -13.54 17.74 3.24
N GLU A 271 -14.67 17.04 3.17
CA GLU A 271 -15.43 16.61 4.35
C GLU A 271 -14.61 15.68 5.26
N LEU A 272 -13.98 14.66 4.68
CA LEU A 272 -13.16 13.70 5.43
C LEU A 272 -11.97 14.40 6.10
N LYS A 273 -11.27 15.29 5.37
CA LYS A 273 -10.12 16.04 5.89
C LYS A 273 -10.50 17.03 6.99
N ALA A 274 -11.63 17.73 6.86
CA ALA A 274 -12.14 18.63 7.90
C ALA A 274 -12.39 17.89 9.23
N ARG A 275 -12.67 16.59 9.16
CA ARG A 275 -12.89 15.69 10.31
C ARG A 275 -11.65 14.88 10.70
N ALA A 276 -10.49 15.18 10.11
CA ALA A 276 -9.24 14.44 10.28
C ALA A 276 -9.36 12.92 10.01
N ILE A 277 -10.23 12.52 9.09
CA ILE A 277 -10.43 11.13 8.66
C ILE A 277 -9.48 10.85 7.49
N ASN A 278 -8.60 9.85 7.67
CA ASN A 278 -7.63 9.44 6.67
C ASN A 278 -7.81 7.94 6.33
N PRO A 279 -8.33 7.61 5.14
CA PRO A 279 -8.34 6.23 4.63
C PRO A 279 -6.94 5.76 4.17
N GLY A 280 -5.97 5.82 5.09
CA GLY A 280 -4.56 5.59 4.75
C GLY A 280 -4.25 4.14 4.42
N THR A 281 -4.91 3.18 5.05
CA THR A 281 -4.64 1.76 4.76
C THR A 281 -5.17 1.34 3.40
N SER A 282 -6.31 1.89 2.96
CA SER A 282 -6.80 1.71 1.59
C SER A 282 -5.86 2.33 0.57
N ALA A 283 -5.18 3.44 0.89
CA ALA A 283 -4.13 4.01 0.05
C ALA A 283 -2.88 3.11 0.00
N ASP A 284 -2.41 2.61 1.15
CA ASP A 284 -1.27 1.68 1.23
C ASP A 284 -1.51 0.42 0.36
N LEU A 285 -2.71 -0.16 0.44
CA LEU A 285 -3.10 -1.31 -0.37
C LEU A 285 -3.16 -0.97 -1.87
N ALA A 286 -3.63 0.23 -2.23
CA ALA A 286 -3.68 0.67 -3.62
C ALA A 286 -2.27 0.82 -4.21
N VAL A 287 -1.33 1.41 -3.46
CA VAL A 287 0.09 1.49 -3.87
C VAL A 287 0.68 0.10 -4.08
N ALA A 288 0.49 -0.81 -3.11
CA ALA A 288 1.01 -2.17 -3.22
C ALA A 288 0.41 -2.94 -4.41
N THR A 289 -0.89 -2.75 -4.69
CA THR A 289 -1.54 -3.30 -5.89
C THR A 289 -0.99 -2.71 -7.18
N LEU A 290 -0.75 -1.40 -7.26
CA LEU A 290 -0.20 -0.80 -8.48
C LEU A 290 1.25 -1.26 -8.71
N PHE A 291 2.07 -1.31 -7.66
CA PHE A 291 3.41 -1.90 -7.74
C PHE A 291 3.36 -3.34 -8.27
N LEU A 292 2.47 -4.16 -7.70
CA LEU A 292 2.24 -5.54 -8.13
C LEU A 292 1.83 -5.58 -9.61
N ALA A 293 0.83 -4.78 -10.00
CA ALA A 293 0.32 -4.70 -11.36
C ALA A 293 1.41 -4.36 -12.38
N ARG A 294 2.24 -3.34 -12.09
CA ARG A 294 3.34 -2.92 -12.95
C ARG A 294 4.45 -3.95 -13.09
N CYS A 295 4.62 -4.83 -12.10
CA CYS A 295 5.59 -5.92 -12.16
C CYS A 295 5.04 -7.18 -12.85
N VAL A 296 3.71 -7.34 -12.95
CA VAL A 296 3.10 -8.43 -13.73
C VAL A 296 2.81 -8.02 -15.18
N GLU A 297 2.53 -6.73 -15.42
CA GLU A 297 2.47 -6.16 -16.76
C GLU A 297 3.89 -6.05 -17.33
N GLY A 298 4.21 -6.90 -18.32
CA GLY A 298 5.32 -6.57 -19.21
C GLY A 298 4.97 -5.28 -19.94
N ARG A 299 5.85 -4.27 -19.92
CA ARG A 299 5.68 -3.14 -20.84
C ARG A 299 5.67 -3.72 -22.26
N GLY A 300 4.54 -3.55 -22.96
CA GLY A 300 4.49 -3.68 -24.41
C GLY A 300 5.39 -2.65 -25.07
#